data_AF-A0A1P8F4P9-F1
#
_entry.id   AF-A0A1P8F4P9-F1
#
_cell.length_a   1.000
_cell.length_b   1.000
_cell.length_c   1.000
_cell.angle_alpha   90.00
_cell.angle_beta   90.00
_cell.angle_gamma   90.00
#
_symmetry.space_group_name_H-M   'P 1'
#
loop_
_entity.id
_entity.type
_entity.pdbx_description
1 polymer ?
#
loop_
_entity_poly.entity_id
_entity_poly.type
_entity_poly.pdbx_seq_one_letter_code
_entity_poly.pdbx_strand_id
1 'polypeptide(L)'
;MKVIGFPDIAGLGPGIILVVVGILILMFPKIINYLVGAAMILAGIGWLAGGNPLAGIVSILFGILVFIFPTILNYLVAAYLVLVGIWLLINSAVVIGVISLLAGIIVLLAPEILNILFAIYLIVAGAFAIGHYYGWF
;
A
#
# COMPACT_ATOMS: atom_id res chain seq x y z
N MET A 1 14.45 -1.37 19.37
CA MET A 1 14.81 -2.24 18.22
C MET A 1 14.00 -1.80 17.02
N LYS A 2 14.61 -1.61 15.85
CA LYS A 2 13.86 -1.35 14.60
C LYS A 2 13.21 -2.65 14.16
N VAL A 3 11.91 -2.79 14.41
CA VAL A 3 11.17 -3.97 13.95
C VAL A 3 10.99 -3.83 12.44
N ILE A 4 11.63 -4.72 11.68
CA ILE A 4 11.63 -4.70 10.22
C ILE A 4 10.18 -4.71 9.74
N GLY A 5 9.85 -3.75 8.89
CA GLY A 5 8.51 -3.60 8.33
C GLY A 5 7.67 -2.55 9.02
N PHE A 6 7.92 -2.13 10.27
CA PHE A 6 7.15 -1.07 10.91
C PHE A 6 7.68 0.33 10.55
N PRO A 7 6.80 1.33 10.39
CA PRO A 7 7.27 2.68 10.15
C PRO A 7 7.96 3.18 11.43
N ASP A 8 9.13 3.84 11.29
CA ASP A 8 9.92 4.39 12.40
C ASP A 8 9.23 5.63 13.00
N ILE A 9 7.98 5.47 13.42
CA ILE A 9 7.18 6.54 14.02
C ILE A 9 7.14 6.29 15.52
N ALA A 10 8.09 6.92 16.21
CA ALA A 10 8.11 6.97 17.66
C ALA A 10 7.15 8.06 18.14
N GLY A 11 6.30 7.72 19.10
CA GLY A 11 5.46 8.68 19.82
C GLY A 11 3.97 8.37 19.78
N LEU A 12 3.28 8.86 20.81
CA LEU A 12 1.85 8.67 21.03
C LEU A 12 0.99 9.17 19.86
N GLY A 13 1.28 10.37 19.36
CA GLY A 13 0.51 11.02 18.30
C GLY A 13 0.46 10.18 17.00
N PRO A 14 1.62 9.85 16.40
CA PRO A 14 1.66 8.97 15.25
C PRO A 14 1.03 7.59 15.49
N GLY A 15 1.24 7.01 16.67
CA GLY A 15 0.63 5.73 17.03
C GLY A 15 -0.90 5.75 16.98
N ILE A 16 -1.52 6.78 17.59
CA ILE A 16 -2.97 6.98 17.54
C ILE A 16 -3.44 7.18 16.09
N ILE A 17 -2.74 7.99 15.31
CA ILE A 17 -3.10 8.24 13.90
C ILE A 17 -3.10 6.94 13.12
N LEU A 18 -2.07 6.10 13.25
CA LEU A 18 -1.99 4.82 12.55
C LEU A 18 -3.13 3.88 12.93
N VAL A 19 -3.49 3.78 14.22
CA VAL A 19 -4.62 2.96 14.66
C VAL A 19 -5.93 3.48 14.06
N VAL A 20 -6.17 4.79 14.14
CA VAL A 20 -7.40 5.41 13.62
C VAL A 20 -7.49 5.22 12.10
N VAL A 21 -6.42 5.50 11.36
CA VAL A 21 -6.37 5.31 9.91
C VAL A 21 -6.57 3.84 9.55
N GLY A 22 -5.94 2.92 10.27
CA GLY A 22 -6.16 1.49 10.08
C GLY A 22 -7.61 1.07 10.30
N ILE A 23 -8.27 1.56 11.36
CA ILE A 23 -9.70 1.32 11.61
C ILE A 23 -10.56 1.91 10.49
N LEU A 24 -10.28 3.14 10.05
CA LEU A 24 -11.00 3.78 8.93
C LEU A 24 -10.90 2.95 7.65
N ILE A 25 -9.74 2.38 7.36
CA ILE A 25 -9.54 1.52 6.18
C ILE A 25 -10.32 0.21 6.34
N LEU A 26 -10.39 -0.39 7.54
CA LEU A 26 -11.23 -1.58 7.73
C LEU A 26 -12.71 -1.29 7.48
N MET A 27 -13.20 -0.11 7.89
CA MET A 27 -14.58 0.30 7.62
C MET A 27 -14.82 0.61 6.14
N PHE A 28 -13.82 1.18 5.46
CA PHE A 28 -13.90 1.58 4.06
C PHE A 28 -12.68 1.07 3.29
N PRO A 29 -12.64 -0.23 2.93
CA PRO A 29 -11.45 -0.85 2.35
C PRO A 29 -10.98 -0.17 1.05
N LYS A 30 -11.89 0.47 0.31
CA LYS A 30 -11.57 1.17 -0.95
C LYS A 30 -10.95 2.56 -0.75
N ILE A 31 -10.89 3.08 0.48
CA ILE A 31 -10.41 4.45 0.75
C ILE A 31 -8.95 4.65 0.33
N ILE A 32 -8.08 3.65 0.53
CA ILE A 32 -6.68 3.71 0.11
C ILE A 32 -6.59 4.01 -1.38
N ASN A 33 -7.42 3.34 -2.17
CA ASN A 33 -7.30 3.40 -3.62
C ASN A 33 -7.75 4.78 -4.12
N TYR A 34 -8.77 5.36 -3.50
CA TYR A 34 -9.16 6.75 -3.75
C TYR A 34 -8.07 7.75 -3.33
N LEU A 35 -7.43 7.56 -2.17
CA LEU A 35 -6.33 8.42 -1.72
C LEU A 35 -5.14 8.36 -2.67
N VAL A 36 -4.79 7.16 -3.15
CA VAL A 36 -3.73 6.99 -4.16
C VAL A 36 -4.14 7.65 -5.47
N GLY A 37 -5.39 7.49 -5.93
CA GLY A 37 -5.90 8.17 -7.11
C GLY A 37 -5.79 9.70 -6.99
N ALA A 38 -6.17 10.28 -5.84
CA ALA A 38 -6.00 11.69 -5.55
C ALA A 38 -4.53 12.11 -5.59
N ALA A 39 -3.65 11.34 -4.94
CA ALA A 39 -2.22 11.59 -4.93
C ALA A 39 -1.62 11.57 -6.35
N MET A 40 -2.08 10.68 -7.21
CA MET A 40 -1.64 10.63 -8.61
C MET A 40 -2.10 11.86 -9.40
N ILE A 41 -3.32 12.34 -9.20
CA ILE A 41 -3.77 13.59 -9.85
C ILE A 41 -2.90 14.77 -9.39
N LEU A 42 -2.67 14.90 -8.08
CA LEU A 42 -1.83 15.97 -7.53
C LEU A 42 -0.38 15.88 -8.03
N ALA A 43 0.19 14.68 -8.05
CA ALA A 43 1.52 14.45 -8.60
C ALA A 43 1.59 14.81 -10.09
N GLY A 44 0.56 14.45 -10.85
CA GLY A 44 0.48 14.78 -12.27
C GLY A 44 0.41 16.29 -12.53
N ILE A 45 -0.35 17.04 -11.74
CA ILE A 45 -0.34 18.52 -11.78
C ILE A 45 1.07 19.04 -11.46
N GLY A 46 1.75 18.47 -10.47
CA GLY A 46 3.13 18.81 -10.13
C GLY A 46 4.11 18.56 -11.28
N TRP A 47 3.99 17.43 -11.99
CA TRP A 47 4.82 17.11 -13.15
C TRP A 47 4.56 18.02 -14.36
N LEU A 48 3.30 18.42 -14.58
CA LEU A 48 2.96 19.43 -15.59
C LEU A 48 3.64 20.77 -15.27
N ALA A 49 3.54 21.20 -14.01
CA ALA A 49 4.19 22.43 -13.56
C ALA A 49 5.72 22.35 -13.59
N GLY A 50 6.28 21.16 -13.35
CA GLY A 50 7.72 20.88 -13.37
C GLY A 50 8.34 20.66 -14.76
N GLY A 51 7.56 20.84 -15.84
CA GLY A 51 8.06 20.77 -17.21
C GLY A 51 8.17 19.36 -17.81
N ASN A 52 7.57 18.34 -17.18
CA ASN A 52 7.44 17.00 -17.77
C ASN A 52 5.97 16.70 -18.13
N PRO A 53 5.50 17.17 -19.30
CA PRO A 53 4.10 17.07 -19.68
C PRO A 53 3.63 15.63 -19.84
N LEU A 54 4.51 14.73 -20.32
CA LEU A 54 4.16 13.33 -20.51
C LEU A 54 3.89 12.64 -19.17
N ALA A 55 4.80 12.77 -18.20
CA ALA A 55 4.60 12.22 -16.86
C ALA A 55 3.36 12.81 -16.18
N GLY A 56 3.12 14.11 -16.37
CA GLY A 56 1.95 14.79 -15.84
C GLY A 56 0.63 14.24 -16.38
N ILE A 57 0.49 14.18 -17.71
CA ILE A 57 -0.73 13.67 -18.36
C ILE A 57 -0.98 12.21 -17.97
N VAL A 58 0.05 11.36 -18.02
CA VAL A 58 -0.08 9.94 -17.67
C VAL A 58 -0.53 9.78 -16.22
N SER A 59 0.08 10.54 -15.29
CA SER A 59 -0.26 10.46 -13.87
C SER A 59 -1.69 10.94 -13.58
N ILE A 60 -2.16 11.99 -14.23
CA ILE A 60 -3.55 12.46 -14.12
C ILE A 60 -4.53 11.43 -14.68
N LEU A 61 -4.29 10.91 -15.88
CA LEU A 61 -5.15 9.90 -16.50
C LEU A 61 -5.24 8.64 -15.65
N PHE A 62 -4.12 8.20 -15.07
CA PHE A 62 -4.10 7.06 -14.17
C PHE A 62 -4.83 7.35 -12.86
N GLY A 63 -4.64 8.55 -12.30
CA GLY A 63 -5.39 8.98 -11.11
C GLY A 63 -6.91 8.97 -11.36
N ILE A 64 -7.37 9.49 -12.49
CA ILE A 64 -8.78 9.44 -12.90
C ILE A 64 -9.26 8.00 -13.08
N LEU A 65 -8.46 7.15 -13.73
CA LEU A 65 -8.80 5.74 -13.94
C LEU A 65 -8.99 5.01 -12.61
N VAL A 66 -8.14 5.29 -11.62
CA VAL A 66 -8.25 4.74 -10.27
C VAL A 66 -9.53 5.21 -9.57
N PHE A 67 -9.98 6.46 -9.78
CA PHE A 67 -11.27 6.91 -9.24
C PHE A 67 -12.46 6.14 -9.84
N ILE A 68 -12.41 5.85 -11.13
CA ILE A 68 -13.48 5.11 -11.83
C ILE A 68 -13.46 3.63 -11.41
N PHE A 69 -12.27 3.04 -11.35
CA PHE A 69 -12.06 1.63 -11.02
C PHE A 69 -11.15 1.51 -9.80
N PRO A 70 -11.68 1.69 -8.58
CA PRO A 70 -10.85 1.71 -7.37
C PRO A 70 -10.05 0.42 -7.21
N THR A 71 -10.57 -0.74 -7.61
CA THR A 71 -9.87 -2.03 -7.49
C THR A 71 -8.65 -2.19 -8.39
N ILE A 72 -8.45 -1.31 -9.40
CA ILE A 72 -7.38 -1.47 -10.39
C ILE A 72 -5.98 -1.45 -9.77
N LEU A 73 -5.77 -0.65 -8.72
CA LEU A 73 -4.49 -0.62 -8.00
C LEU A 73 -4.14 -1.96 -7.39
N ASN A 74 -5.13 -2.64 -6.80
CA ASN A 74 -4.89 -3.91 -6.14
C ASN A 74 -4.60 -5.00 -7.17
N TYR A 75 -5.25 -4.96 -8.34
CA TYR A 75 -4.91 -5.83 -9.47
C TYR A 75 -3.51 -5.57 -10.03
N LEU A 76 -3.08 -4.32 -10.12
CA LEU A 76 -1.73 -3.97 -10.57
C LEU A 76 -0.66 -4.48 -9.60
N VAL A 77 -0.89 -4.33 -8.29
CA VAL A 77 -0.01 -4.90 -7.26
C VAL A 77 0.01 -6.42 -7.36
N ALA A 78 -1.14 -7.06 -7.59
CA ALA A 78 -1.21 -8.51 -7.76
C ALA A 78 -0.42 -9.00 -8.98
N ALA A 79 -0.57 -8.31 -10.12
CA ALA A 79 0.20 -8.59 -11.33
C ALA A 79 1.70 -8.42 -11.09
N TYR A 80 2.10 -7.38 -10.37
CA TYR A 80 3.49 -7.18 -9.97
C TYR A 80 4.01 -8.34 -9.10
N LEU A 81 3.25 -8.77 -8.09
CA LEU A 81 3.62 -9.89 -7.21
C LEU A 81 3.79 -11.21 -7.98
N VAL A 82 2.93 -11.46 -8.98
CA VAL A 82 3.05 -12.63 -9.87
C VAL A 82 4.32 -12.54 -10.71
N LEU A 83 4.56 -11.41 -11.39
CA LEU A 83 5.73 -11.23 -12.23
C LEU A 83 7.04 -11.34 -11.44
N VAL A 84 7.10 -10.70 -10.27
CA VAL A 84 8.24 -10.80 -9.36
C VAL A 84 8.41 -12.23 -8.85
N GLY A 85 7.32 -12.92 -8.49
CA GLY A 85 7.41 -14.29 -8.01
C GLY A 85 7.96 -15.24 -9.08
N ILE A 86 7.53 -15.10 -10.34
CA ILE A 86 8.11 -15.85 -11.48
C ILE A 86 9.60 -15.53 -11.62
N TRP A 87 9.98 -14.25 -11.57
CA TRP A 87 11.37 -13.84 -11.70
C TRP A 87 12.26 -14.40 -10.57
N LEU A 88 11.78 -14.39 -9.34
CA LEU A 88 12.48 -14.95 -8.18
C LEU A 88 12.64 -16.48 -8.27
N LEU A 89 11.64 -17.19 -8.79
CA LEU A 89 11.75 -18.62 -9.06
C LEU A 89 12.88 -18.92 -10.06
N ILE A 90 13.00 -18.11 -11.12
CA ILE A 90 14.07 -18.24 -12.12
C ILE A 90 15.45 -17.98 -11.48
N ASN A 91 15.54 -17.08 -10.50
CA ASN A 91 16.79 -16.70 -9.82
C ASN A 91 17.08 -17.54 -8.56
N SER A 92 16.53 -18.75 -8.46
CA SER A 92 16.76 -19.69 -7.35
C SER A 92 16.33 -19.19 -5.96
N ALA A 93 15.56 -18.10 -5.87
CA ALA A 93 14.94 -17.63 -4.63
C ALA A 93 13.58 -18.32 -4.43
N VAL A 94 13.58 -19.66 -4.41
CA VAL A 94 12.37 -20.49 -4.58
C VAL A 94 11.31 -20.18 -3.51
N VAL A 95 11.70 -20.13 -2.23
CA VAL A 95 10.75 -19.88 -1.13
C VAL A 95 10.06 -18.53 -1.27
N ILE A 96 10.84 -17.46 -1.49
CA ILE A 96 10.32 -16.10 -1.61
C ILE A 96 9.49 -15.97 -2.90
N GLY A 97 9.93 -16.61 -3.99
CA GLY A 97 9.23 -16.65 -5.27
C GLY A 97 7.86 -17.31 -5.16
N VAL A 98 7.76 -18.46 -4.49
CA VAL A 98 6.48 -19.15 -4.23
C VAL A 98 5.57 -18.29 -3.38
N ILE A 99 6.07 -17.68 -2.29
CA ILE A 99 5.26 -16.81 -1.43
C ILE A 99 4.73 -15.61 -2.22
N SER A 100 5.58 -14.95 -3.01
CA SER A 100 5.16 -13.81 -3.85
C SER A 100 4.11 -14.21 -4.88
N LEU A 101 4.25 -15.38 -5.50
CA LEU A 101 3.28 -15.92 -6.44
C LEU A 101 1.94 -16.21 -5.77
N LEU A 102 1.94 -16.90 -4.63
CA LEU A 102 0.73 -17.20 -3.88
C LEU A 102 0.05 -15.91 -3.41
N ALA A 103 0.82 -14.96 -2.88
CA ALA A 103 0.30 -13.65 -2.50
C ALA A 103 -0.34 -12.94 -3.71
N GLY A 104 0.33 -12.92 -4.86
CA GLY A 104 -0.21 -12.35 -6.09
C GLY A 104 -1.52 -13.02 -6.54
N ILE A 105 -1.58 -14.36 -6.54
CA ILE A 105 -2.79 -15.11 -6.91
C ILE A 105 -3.93 -14.83 -5.93
N ILE A 106 -3.66 -14.82 -4.62
CA ILE A 106 -4.67 -14.52 -3.60
C ILE A 106 -5.23 -13.11 -3.80
N VAL A 107 -4.39 -12.12 -4.09
CA VAL A 107 -4.84 -10.74 -4.34
C VAL A 107 -5.61 -10.65 -5.67
N LEU A 108 -5.28 -11.44 -6.70
CA LEU A 108 -6.08 -11.52 -7.93
C LEU A 108 -7.51 -12.03 -7.65
N LEU A 109 -7.64 -13.04 -6.79
CA LEU A 109 -8.94 -13.61 -6.41
C LEU A 109 -9.75 -12.69 -5.48
N ALA A 110 -9.06 -12.01 -4.58
CA ALA A 110 -9.66 -11.13 -3.58
C ALA A 110 -8.88 -9.80 -3.51
N PRO A 111 -9.11 -8.86 -4.43
CA PRO A 111 -8.32 -7.62 -4.51
C PRO A 111 -8.41 -6.78 -3.24
N GLU A 112 -9.52 -6.83 -2.51
CA GLU A 112 -9.72 -6.08 -1.27
C GLU A 112 -8.79 -6.53 -0.12
N ILE A 113 -8.19 -7.72 -0.22
CA ILE A 113 -7.30 -8.27 0.82
C ILE A 113 -6.07 -7.39 1.03
N LEU A 114 -5.55 -6.74 -0.02
CA LEU A 114 -4.39 -5.88 0.09
C LEU A 114 -4.66 -4.71 1.05
N ASN A 115 -5.85 -4.13 0.95
CA ASN A 115 -6.24 -2.97 1.75
C ASN A 115 -6.52 -3.36 3.19
N ILE A 116 -7.11 -4.55 3.39
CA ILE A 116 -7.32 -5.12 4.73
C ILE A 116 -5.98 -5.43 5.40
N LEU A 117 -5.04 -6.07 4.68
CA LEU A 117 -3.71 -6.39 5.20
C LEU A 117 -2.94 -5.12 5.57
N PHE A 118 -3.03 -4.09 4.72
CA PHE A 118 -2.44 -2.78 5.03
C PHE A 118 -3.08 -2.14 6.27
N ALA A 119 -4.41 -2.24 6.43
CA ALA A 119 -5.11 -1.74 7.62
C ALA A 119 -4.64 -2.43 8.90
N ILE A 120 -4.57 -3.77 8.89
CA ILE A 120 -4.06 -4.56 10.02
C ILE A 120 -2.63 -4.13 10.33
N TYR A 121 -1.80 -4.00 9.31
CA TYR A 121 -0.44 -3.51 9.46
C TYR A 121 -0.37 -2.15 10.16
N LEU A 122 -1.20 -1.17 9.78
CA LEU A 122 -1.23 0.14 10.45
C LEU A 122 -1.72 0.05 11.89
N ILE A 123 -2.74 -0.77 12.18
CA ILE A 123 -3.24 -0.94 13.56
C ILE A 123 -2.17 -1.53 14.45
N VAL A 124 -1.50 -2.59 13.98
CA VAL A 124 -0.43 -3.24 14.73
C VAL A 124 0.73 -2.25 14.91
N ALA A 125 1.13 -1.53 13.85
CA ALA A 125 2.17 -0.51 13.91
C ALA A 125 1.86 0.59 14.93
N GLY A 126 0.62 1.08 14.92
CA GLY A 126 0.14 2.08 15.85
C GLY A 126 0.12 1.58 17.29
N ALA A 127 -0.34 0.34 17.52
CA ALA A 127 -0.32 -0.29 18.83
C ALA A 127 1.12 -0.45 19.38
N PHE A 128 2.07 -0.87 18.54
CA PHE A 128 3.48 -0.94 18.92
C PHE A 128 4.06 0.43 19.26
N ALA A 129 3.78 1.46 18.46
CA ALA A 129 4.24 2.82 18.72
C ALA A 129 3.70 3.38 20.04
N ILE A 130 2.43 3.10 20.36
CA ILE A 130 1.80 3.49 21.63
C ILE A 130 2.43 2.72 22.80
N GLY A 131 2.57 1.40 22.69
CA GLY A 131 3.14 0.57 23.75
C GLY A 131 4.58 0.96 24.11
N HIS A 132 5.40 1.26 23.09
CA HIS A 132 6.76 1.74 23.31
C HIS A 132 6.79 3.14 23.97
N TYR A 133 5.85 4.03 23.64
CA TYR A 133 5.72 5.33 24.31
C TYR A 133 5.42 5.19 25.82
N TYR A 134 4.62 4.19 26.20
CA TYR A 134 4.29 3.89 27.60
C TYR A 134 5.29 2.93 28.29
N GLY A 135 6.36 2.51 27.62
CA GLY A 135 7.38 1.62 28.18
C GLY A 135 6.90 0.19 28.42
N TRP A 136 5.88 -0.28 27.68
CA TRP A 136 5.38 -1.65 27.79
C TRP A 136 6.35 -2.70 27.23
N PHE A 137 7.26 -2.28 26.33
CA PHE A 137 8.34 -3.08 25.74
C PHE A 137 9.34 -2.17 25.00
#